data_AF-A0A7V3AUW7-F1
#
_entry.id   AF-A0A7V3AUW7-F1
#
_cell.length_a   1.000
_cell.length_b   1.000
_cell.length_c   1.000
_cell.angle_alpha   90.00
_cell.angle_beta   90.00
_cell.angle_gamma   90.00
#
_symmetry.space_group_name_H-M   'P 1'
#
loop_
_entity.id
_entity.type
_entity.pdbx_description
1 polymer ?
#
loop_
_entity_poly.entity_id
_entity_poly.type
_entity_poly.pdbx_seq_one_letter_code
_entity_poly.pdbx_strand_id
1 'polypeptide(L)'
;MKIKIFGQKEVTQTKSPTPQSLSVSEWKNWEVISEGVNESKYKISIGNQLLEGIELNLFSSANGDINKDFITIRVFGLPQTVNGQTIEPILGWTKAGFENDNRETVGGAHVLYYILPQRDFVNYIEITLSSPNGNPHLILNKSFARKWEPFVDYVTDAQSSAGWSYYLPSNQLLEGKKGGMALFACGAGTLHNCPMESNINYYLAKRFKLPKREGKPEIYIETGYVGGINVAPESAYGASNFQAKVNAGVGQGFWINEAEFKGKSQTLWQIKHNPAAFATEQSAEAGASAMIDILIDIGEDFVQSPAGRLILKALSYLTFVYDVYSLVGSLDYNEIVSESKRVVFSPAPVDPNDDNLVYVWLRGEGVVRVAGLSGIELNFIGQSPFGDPLLERLGDTVWNLPEGGFQIGGILLHYHIPRVVEVQPVGENLPVNSTFTIKFTKPINIKSLLEQDSIIVDYHPKREGFYFPFHYNLSSDGRTLYLIPNYRLHYDTFYKITLSSKIQDTEGFSLEPFEFSFTTEKNPNPQKDLYIKISVMSYSGKEPFSALNFGDIFEVIPTDIPWSEYEKSLREQGGVQGLMRTTHPNFDCYNEEKGFIFTLNNKFYFRPLSLQKLVLIK
;
A
#
# COMPACT_ATOMS: atom_id res chain seq x y z
N MET A 1 -36.23 37.65 -45.04
CA MET A 1 -35.50 36.67 -44.20
C MET A 1 -34.19 36.32 -44.91
N LYS A 2 -33.08 36.16 -44.19
CA LYS A 2 -31.65 36.31 -44.58
C LYS A 2 -31.11 37.74 -44.43
N ILE A 3 -30.50 37.99 -43.27
CA ILE A 3 -29.66 39.16 -43.00
C ILE A 3 -28.21 38.78 -43.34
N LYS A 4 -27.54 39.68 -44.07
CA LYS A 4 -26.15 39.62 -44.53
C LYS A 4 -25.18 39.79 -43.36
N ILE A 5 -24.14 38.96 -43.35
CA ILE A 5 -23.02 38.94 -42.40
C ILE A 5 -22.12 40.17 -42.65
N PHE A 6 -21.73 40.88 -41.58
CA PHE A 6 -20.67 41.88 -41.59
C PHE A 6 -19.63 41.58 -40.49
N GLY A 7 -18.35 41.54 -40.90
CA GLY A 7 -17.21 41.96 -40.08
C GLY A 7 -16.59 40.92 -39.13
N GLN A 8 -15.70 40.07 -39.64
CA GLN A 8 -14.62 39.50 -38.82
C GLN A 8 -13.64 40.62 -38.44
N LYS A 9 -13.50 40.88 -37.14
CA LYS A 9 -12.36 41.60 -36.57
C LYS A 9 -11.33 40.55 -36.15
N GLU A 10 -10.11 40.64 -36.65
CA GLU A 10 -9.00 39.81 -36.20
C GLU A 10 -8.81 39.97 -34.68
N VAL A 11 -8.99 38.88 -33.95
CA VAL A 11 -8.61 38.79 -32.54
C VAL A 11 -7.15 38.44 -32.51
N THR A 12 -6.31 39.43 -32.18
CA THR A 12 -4.92 39.21 -31.83
C THR A 12 -4.88 38.26 -30.63
N GLN A 13 -4.40 37.03 -30.85
CA GLN A 13 -4.12 36.08 -29.77
C GLN A 13 -3.04 36.68 -28.86
N THR A 14 -3.45 37.30 -27.75
CA THR A 14 -2.57 37.43 -26.59
C THR A 14 -2.29 36.01 -26.11
N LYS A 15 -1.04 35.56 -26.31
CA LYS A 15 -0.50 34.33 -25.72
C LYS A 15 -0.99 34.24 -24.29
N SER A 16 -1.80 33.22 -24.00
CA SER A 16 -2.10 32.82 -22.62
C SER A 16 -0.78 32.70 -21.87
N PRO A 17 -0.64 33.30 -20.68
CA PRO A 17 0.54 33.06 -19.88
C PRO A 17 0.65 31.55 -19.68
N THR A 18 1.79 31.00 -20.08
CA THR A 18 2.21 29.64 -19.71
C THR A 18 1.88 29.45 -18.24
N PRO A 19 1.18 28.37 -17.83
CA PRO A 19 0.94 28.13 -16.42
C PRO A 19 2.30 28.03 -15.74
N GLN A 20 2.69 29.09 -15.03
CA GLN A 20 3.74 29.01 -14.04
C GLN A 20 3.31 27.90 -13.10
N SER A 21 4.14 26.86 -12.99
CA SER A 21 3.99 25.83 -11.97
C SER A 21 3.82 26.55 -10.63
N LEU A 22 2.60 26.55 -10.08
CA LEU A 22 2.36 26.96 -8.72
C LEU A 22 3.28 26.09 -7.87
N SER A 23 4.31 26.70 -7.28
CA SER A 23 5.15 26.03 -6.31
C SER A 23 4.23 25.59 -5.18
N VAL A 24 3.90 24.30 -5.14
CA VAL A 24 3.13 23.74 -4.03
C VAL A 24 3.95 24.04 -2.78
N SER A 25 3.39 24.83 -1.87
CA SER A 25 4.07 25.22 -0.65
C SER A 25 4.35 23.97 0.19
N GLU A 26 5.62 23.57 0.25
CA GLU A 26 6.07 22.49 1.13
C GLU A 26 6.37 23.05 2.52
N TRP A 27 5.84 22.40 3.54
CA TRP A 27 6.22 22.66 4.94
C TRP A 27 7.33 21.68 5.32
N LYS A 28 8.49 22.21 5.76
CA LYS A 28 9.68 21.42 6.14
C LYS A 28 10.20 21.65 7.56
N ASN A 29 9.63 22.64 8.26
CA ASN A 29 10.13 23.08 9.56
C ASN A 29 9.47 22.26 10.67
N TRP A 30 9.94 21.02 10.84
CA TRP A 30 9.54 20.15 11.95
C TRP A 30 10.16 20.64 13.27
N GLU A 31 9.31 20.79 14.28
CA GLU A 31 9.65 21.01 15.68
C GLU A 31 9.73 19.66 16.40
N VAL A 32 10.81 19.42 17.13
CA VAL A 32 10.96 18.22 17.98
C VAL A 32 10.29 18.50 19.32
N ILE A 33 9.22 17.77 19.63
CA ILE A 33 8.54 17.88 20.93
C ILE A 33 9.25 17.01 21.97
N SER A 34 9.52 15.76 21.60
CA SER A 34 10.22 14.81 22.47
C SER A 34 10.84 13.69 21.65
N GLU A 35 11.99 13.17 22.08
CA GLU A 35 12.56 11.93 21.56
C GLU A 35 12.89 10.99 22.71
N GLY A 36 12.57 9.71 22.54
CA GLY A 36 12.70 8.72 23.59
C GLY A 36 12.97 7.32 23.05
N VAL A 37 13.26 6.40 23.98
CA VAL A 37 13.61 5.01 23.65
C VAL A 37 12.46 4.26 22.97
N ASN A 38 11.22 4.58 23.35
CA ASN A 38 10.02 3.91 22.85
C ASN A 38 9.19 4.79 21.91
N GLU A 39 9.27 6.11 22.05
CA GLU A 39 8.37 7.03 21.39
C GLU A 39 9.06 8.38 21.13
N SER A 40 8.79 8.96 19.97
CA SER A 40 9.22 10.31 19.59
C SER A 40 8.08 11.09 18.95
N LYS A 41 8.02 12.40 19.22
CA LYS A 41 6.94 13.30 18.82
C LYS A 41 7.48 14.53 18.10
N TYR A 42 6.83 14.85 16.99
CA TYR A 42 7.21 15.95 16.11
C TYR A 42 5.98 16.75 15.74
N LYS A 43 6.17 18.06 15.54
CA LYS A 43 5.12 18.99 15.13
C LYS A 43 5.55 19.75 13.89
N ILE A 44 4.62 20.00 12.98
CA ILE A 44 4.85 20.89 11.85
C ILE A 44 3.73 21.92 11.73
N SER A 45 4.12 23.19 11.79
CA SER A 45 3.21 24.32 11.67
C SER A 45 2.85 24.57 10.20
N ILE A 46 1.55 24.64 9.92
CA ILE A 46 0.97 24.82 8.59
C ILE A 46 0.48 26.27 8.38
N GLY A 47 0.12 26.96 9.46
CA GLY A 47 -0.22 28.39 9.40
C GLY A 47 -1.64 28.65 8.91
N ASN A 48 -2.61 27.90 9.45
CA ASN A 48 -4.04 28.11 9.25
C ASN A 48 -4.51 27.99 7.79
N GLN A 49 -4.28 26.82 7.19
CA GLN A 49 -4.65 26.55 5.80
C GLN A 49 -5.95 25.75 5.73
N LEU A 50 -6.85 26.12 4.83
CA LEU A 50 -8.06 25.34 4.57
C LEU A 50 -7.70 24.11 3.72
N LEU A 51 -7.79 22.93 4.33
CA LEU A 51 -7.37 21.66 3.72
C LEU A 51 -8.51 20.66 3.67
N GLU A 52 -8.49 19.80 2.64
CA GLU A 52 -9.31 18.58 2.54
C GLU A 52 -8.43 17.34 2.72
N GLY A 53 -7.19 17.42 2.23
CA GLY A 53 -6.19 16.39 2.41
C GLY A 53 -4.79 16.96 2.63
N ILE A 54 -3.94 16.12 3.22
CA ILE A 54 -2.54 16.40 3.49
C ILE A 54 -1.70 15.25 2.93
N GLU A 55 -0.59 15.57 2.29
CA GLU A 55 0.46 14.59 2.02
C GLU A 55 1.61 14.79 3.02
N LEU A 56 2.07 13.69 3.61
CA LEU A 56 3.24 13.63 4.50
C LEU A 56 4.25 12.67 3.87
N ASN A 57 5.47 13.16 3.66
CA ASN A 57 6.61 12.30 3.33
C ASN A 57 7.47 12.23 4.57
N LEU A 58 7.45 11.08 5.25
CA LEU A 58 8.16 10.84 6.49
C LEU A 58 9.35 9.93 6.22
N PHE A 59 10.52 10.34 6.69
CA PHE A 59 11.72 9.52 6.69
C PHE A 59 12.09 9.29 8.14
N SER A 60 12.00 8.06 8.59
CA SER A 60 12.21 7.71 9.99
C SER A 60 13.09 6.49 10.13
N SER A 61 13.63 6.31 11.34
CA SER A 61 14.40 5.12 11.69
C SER A 61 13.99 4.64 13.06
N ALA A 62 13.79 3.34 13.14
CA ALA A 62 13.47 2.62 14.36
C ALA A 62 14.05 1.21 14.22
N ASN A 63 14.54 0.65 15.33
CA ASN A 63 15.08 -0.71 15.38
C ASN A 63 14.41 -1.54 16.50
N GLY A 64 13.15 -1.19 16.83
CA GLY A 64 12.42 -1.76 17.96
C GLY A 64 11.58 -2.98 17.59
N ASP A 65 10.62 -3.28 18.45
CA ASP A 65 9.64 -4.34 18.20
C ASP A 65 8.67 -3.95 17.07
N ILE A 66 8.88 -4.51 15.88
CA ILE A 66 8.02 -4.30 14.71
C ILE A 66 6.58 -4.79 14.93
N ASN A 67 6.34 -5.72 15.86
CA ASN A 67 4.98 -6.19 16.13
C ASN A 67 4.19 -5.20 17.00
N LYS A 68 4.77 -4.08 17.41
CA LYS A 68 4.13 -3.07 18.26
C LYS A 68 4.46 -1.66 17.81
N ASP A 69 5.01 -1.52 16.61
CA ASP A 69 5.35 -0.22 16.07
C ASP A 69 4.13 0.42 15.39
N PHE A 70 4.05 1.74 15.45
CA PHE A 70 2.98 2.49 14.80
C PHE A 70 3.34 3.96 14.62
N ILE A 71 2.68 4.57 13.62
CA ILE A 71 2.72 6.01 13.40
C ILE A 71 1.34 6.58 13.76
N THR A 72 1.30 7.56 14.66
CA THR A 72 0.08 8.32 14.94
C THR A 72 0.15 9.68 14.24
N ILE A 73 -0.93 10.05 13.56
CA ILE A 73 -1.07 11.34 12.89
C ILE A 73 -2.22 12.09 13.55
N ARG A 74 -1.95 13.27 14.09
CA ARG A 74 -2.97 14.17 14.63
C ARG A 74 -2.91 15.50 13.92
N VAL A 75 -4.07 15.99 13.50
CA VAL A 75 -4.21 17.27 12.81
C VAL A 75 -4.95 18.23 13.72
N PHE A 76 -4.40 19.41 13.93
CA PHE A 76 -4.95 20.40 14.85
C PHE A 76 -5.36 21.67 14.12
N GLY A 77 -6.48 22.25 14.54
CA GLY A 77 -6.98 23.53 14.08
C GLY A 77 -6.53 24.70 14.96
N LEU A 78 -7.11 25.87 14.73
CA LEU A 78 -6.79 27.06 15.52
C LEU A 78 -7.29 26.92 16.97
N PRO A 79 -6.51 27.39 17.97
CA PRO A 79 -6.98 27.45 19.34
C PRO A 79 -8.31 28.22 19.44
N GLN A 80 -9.31 27.61 20.07
CA GLN A 80 -10.63 28.20 20.30
C GLN A 80 -10.84 28.41 21.80
N THR A 81 -11.56 29.47 22.17
CA THR A 81 -11.96 29.67 23.57
C THR A 81 -13.36 29.13 23.77
N VAL A 82 -13.50 28.07 24.54
CA VAL A 82 -14.79 27.46 24.89
C VAL A 82 -14.93 27.48 26.40
N ASN A 83 -15.99 28.10 26.91
CA ASN A 83 -16.25 28.24 28.35
C ASN A 83 -15.07 28.84 29.15
N GLY A 84 -14.36 29.81 28.56
CA GLY A 84 -13.21 30.47 29.20
C GLY A 84 -11.91 29.66 29.20
N GLN A 85 -11.91 28.46 28.61
CA GLN A 85 -10.70 27.66 28.39
C GLN A 85 -10.28 27.72 26.93
N THR A 86 -8.99 27.94 26.67
CA THR A 86 -8.41 27.83 25.34
C THR A 86 -8.12 26.36 25.06
N ILE A 87 -8.75 25.81 24.03
CA ILE A 87 -8.58 24.44 23.55
C ILE A 87 -7.98 24.46 22.15
N GLU A 88 -7.18 23.46 21.82
CA GLU A 88 -6.74 23.22 20.45
C GLU A 88 -7.59 22.11 19.83
N PRO A 89 -8.42 22.42 18.82
CA PRO A 89 -9.33 21.46 18.22
C PRO A 89 -8.55 20.39 17.44
N ILE A 90 -8.75 19.11 17.71
CA ILE A 90 -8.25 18.02 16.87
C ILE A 90 -9.19 17.83 15.68
N LEU A 91 -8.73 18.09 14.47
CA LEU A 91 -9.50 18.03 13.23
C LEU A 91 -9.48 16.65 12.58
N GLY A 92 -8.46 15.86 12.88
CA GLY A 92 -8.29 14.51 12.36
C GLY A 92 -7.28 13.75 13.18
N TRP A 93 -7.53 12.45 13.34
CA TRP A 93 -6.65 11.54 14.03
C TRP A 93 -6.72 10.16 13.39
N THR A 94 -5.57 9.51 13.22
CA THR A 94 -5.49 8.12 12.80
C THR A 94 -4.16 7.50 13.24
N LYS A 95 -4.09 6.18 13.20
CA LYS A 95 -2.93 5.35 13.53
C LYS A 95 -2.64 4.43 12.34
N ALA A 96 -1.41 4.42 11.85
CA ALA A 96 -0.90 3.42 10.91
C ALA A 96 -0.13 2.34 11.68
N GLY A 97 -0.21 1.08 11.24
CA GLY A 97 0.34 -0.08 11.96
C GLY A 97 -0.63 -0.73 12.95
N PHE A 98 -0.40 -2.01 13.23
CA PHE A 98 -1.19 -2.79 14.18
C PHE A 98 -0.34 -3.88 14.84
N GLU A 99 -0.79 -4.31 16.03
CA GLU A 99 -0.03 -5.28 16.79
C GLU A 99 0.06 -6.64 16.06
N ASN A 100 1.25 -7.25 16.09
CA ASN A 100 1.55 -8.57 15.54
C ASN A 100 1.36 -8.68 14.02
N ASP A 101 1.55 -7.60 13.27
CA ASP A 101 1.51 -7.60 11.81
C ASP A 101 2.81 -8.10 11.16
N ASN A 102 3.89 -8.20 11.94
CA ASN A 102 5.24 -8.56 11.51
C ASN A 102 5.72 -7.71 10.32
N ARG A 103 5.32 -6.43 10.31
CA ARG A 103 5.71 -5.41 9.33
C ARG A 103 6.36 -4.26 10.08
N GLU A 104 7.38 -3.68 9.47
CA GLU A 104 7.92 -2.42 9.95
C GLU A 104 6.96 -1.29 9.55
N THR A 105 6.40 -0.56 10.50
CA THR A 105 5.51 0.58 10.27
C THR A 105 6.24 1.91 10.41
N VAL A 106 7.25 1.97 11.28
CA VAL A 106 7.90 3.24 11.68
C VAL A 106 9.20 3.50 10.95
N GLY A 107 10.00 2.48 10.66
CA GLY A 107 11.28 2.68 10.00
C GLY A 107 11.15 2.80 8.49
N GLY A 108 11.93 3.70 7.90
CA GLY A 108 12.04 3.88 6.45
C GLY A 108 11.34 5.11 5.90
N ALA A 109 11.07 5.04 4.60
CA ALA A 109 10.37 6.09 3.87
C ALA A 109 8.88 5.75 3.80
N HIS A 110 8.05 6.66 4.30
CA HIS A 110 6.60 6.56 4.26
C HIS A 110 6.02 7.74 3.51
N VAL A 111 5.16 7.45 2.55
CA VAL A 111 4.36 8.48 1.88
C VAL A 111 2.91 8.28 2.33
N LEU A 112 2.39 9.26 3.04
CA LEU A 112 1.07 9.21 3.66
C LEU A 112 0.18 10.27 3.01
N TYR A 113 -1.01 9.87 2.63
CA TYR A 113 -2.05 10.78 2.16
C TYR A 113 -3.22 10.70 3.12
N TYR A 114 -3.46 11.77 3.87
CA TYR A 114 -4.51 11.83 4.87
C TYR A 114 -5.65 12.71 4.39
N ILE A 115 -6.83 12.13 4.22
CA ILE A 115 -8.08 12.85 3.98
C ILE A 115 -8.70 13.20 5.33
N LEU A 116 -8.96 14.47 5.54
CA LEU A 116 -9.57 14.95 6.76
C LEU A 116 -11.02 14.46 6.89
N PRO A 117 -11.52 14.24 8.12
CA PRO A 117 -12.93 14.00 8.37
C PRO A 117 -13.83 15.01 7.69
N GLN A 118 -13.44 16.29 7.70
CA GLN A 118 -14.12 17.41 7.06
C GLN A 118 -13.09 18.41 6.54
N ARG A 119 -13.50 19.23 5.57
CA ARG A 119 -12.69 20.35 5.10
C ARG A 119 -12.60 21.41 6.19
N ASP A 120 -11.40 21.71 6.69
CA ASP A 120 -11.24 22.65 7.79
C ASP A 120 -9.88 23.37 7.77
N PHE A 121 -9.74 24.40 8.59
CA PHE A 121 -8.57 25.22 8.77
C PHE A 121 -7.55 24.56 9.70
N VAL A 122 -6.50 24.01 9.11
CA VAL A 122 -5.41 23.32 9.82
C VAL A 122 -4.34 24.30 10.26
N ASN A 123 -4.05 24.29 11.56
CA ASN A 123 -2.99 25.07 12.18
C ASN A 123 -1.65 24.33 12.16
N TYR A 124 -1.61 23.09 12.65
CA TYR A 124 -0.42 22.25 12.66
C TYR A 124 -0.76 20.76 12.64
N ILE A 125 0.26 19.94 12.42
CA ILE A 125 0.18 18.47 12.46
C ILE A 125 1.18 17.97 13.49
N GLU A 126 0.77 16.99 14.28
CA GLU A 126 1.63 16.23 15.18
C GLU A 126 1.78 14.80 14.64
N ILE A 127 3.02 14.32 14.64
CA ILE A 127 3.38 12.94 14.32
C ILE A 127 4.00 12.32 15.56
N THR A 128 3.49 11.16 15.97
CA THR A 128 4.11 10.32 16.99
C THR A 128 4.61 9.05 16.34
N LEU A 129 5.91 8.76 16.50
CA LEU A 129 6.53 7.50 16.10
C LEU A 129 6.67 6.64 17.36
N SER A 130 6.03 5.47 17.38
CA SER A 130 6.10 4.52 18.50
C SER A 130 6.78 3.25 18.04
N SER A 131 7.91 2.90 18.64
CA SER A 131 8.63 1.66 18.40
C SER A 131 9.31 1.23 19.70
N PRO A 132 8.74 0.26 20.45
CA PRO A 132 9.26 -0.15 21.74
C PRO A 132 10.73 -0.60 21.66
N ASN A 133 11.59 -0.02 22.50
CA ASN A 133 13.05 -0.18 22.53
C ASN A 133 13.76 0.17 21.21
N GLY A 134 13.09 0.87 20.30
CA GLY A 134 13.56 1.11 18.94
C GLY A 134 14.29 2.42 18.72
N ASN A 135 14.30 3.33 19.70
CA ASN A 135 14.75 4.72 19.55
C ASN A 135 14.21 5.36 18.25
N PRO A 136 12.87 5.36 18.07
CA PRO A 136 12.28 5.88 16.85
C PRO A 136 12.64 7.35 16.67
N HIS A 137 13.06 7.76 15.49
CA HIS A 137 13.32 9.18 15.21
C HIS A 137 13.01 9.58 13.77
N LEU A 138 12.58 10.83 13.59
CA LEU A 138 12.25 11.43 12.30
C LEU A 138 13.47 12.20 11.76
N ILE A 139 13.81 11.93 10.51
CA ILE A 139 14.87 12.61 9.76
C ILE A 139 14.29 13.92 9.21
N LEU A 140 14.36 14.99 10.01
CA LEU A 140 13.66 16.25 9.77
C LEU A 140 13.99 16.92 8.43
N ASN A 141 15.25 16.86 7.98
CA ASN A 141 15.69 17.50 6.74
C ASN A 141 15.21 16.77 5.47
N LYS A 142 14.78 15.52 5.58
CA LYS A 142 14.17 14.75 4.48
C LYS A 142 12.64 14.76 4.55
N SER A 143 12.08 14.95 5.74
CA SER A 143 10.64 14.83 5.98
C SER A 143 9.92 16.14 5.72
N PHE A 144 8.72 16.08 5.12
CA PHE A 144 7.94 17.27 4.79
C PHE A 144 6.45 16.97 4.70
N ALA A 145 5.65 18.03 4.79
CA ALA A 145 4.22 18.01 4.55
C ALA A 145 3.87 18.93 3.37
N ARG A 146 2.81 18.61 2.63
CA ARG A 146 2.26 19.48 1.59
C ARG A 146 0.74 19.36 1.51
N LYS A 147 0.10 20.40 1.00
CA LYS A 147 -1.33 20.38 0.68
C LYS A 147 -1.61 19.30 -0.36
N TRP A 148 -2.69 18.54 -0.16
CA TRP A 148 -3.23 17.61 -1.16
C TRP A 148 -4.71 17.92 -1.40
N GLU A 149 -5.12 17.89 -2.66
CA GLU A 149 -6.51 18.15 -3.09
C GLU A 149 -7.13 16.85 -3.60
N PRO A 150 -7.72 16.03 -2.71
CA PRO A 150 -8.27 14.73 -3.06
C PRO A 150 -9.58 14.78 -3.88
N PHE A 151 -10.24 15.95 -3.99
CA PHE A 151 -11.60 16.06 -4.53
C PHE A 151 -12.57 15.15 -3.77
N VAL A 152 -12.82 15.47 -2.50
CA VAL A 152 -13.69 14.65 -1.65
C VAL A 152 -15.13 15.05 -1.85
N ASP A 153 -15.98 14.05 -2.09
CA ASP A 153 -17.41 14.20 -2.22
C ASP A 153 -18.13 13.10 -1.42
N TYR A 154 -19.36 13.35 -1.01
CA TYR A 154 -20.15 12.45 -0.18
C TYR A 154 -21.29 11.88 -0.98
N VAL A 155 -21.55 10.59 -0.80
CA VAL A 155 -22.63 9.87 -1.47
C VAL A 155 -23.46 9.16 -0.43
N THR A 156 -24.75 9.42 -0.43
CA THR A 156 -25.74 8.66 0.33
C THR A 156 -26.66 7.96 -0.65
N ASP A 157 -26.91 6.67 -0.43
CA ASP A 157 -27.83 5.90 -1.26
C ASP A 157 -28.66 4.95 -0.39
N ALA A 158 -29.96 4.85 -0.67
CA ALA A 158 -30.87 3.97 0.05
C ALA A 158 -31.55 3.06 -0.96
N GLN A 159 -31.19 1.77 -0.92
CA GLN A 159 -31.70 0.76 -1.84
C GLN A 159 -32.50 -0.29 -1.07
N SER A 160 -33.75 -0.50 -1.45
CA SER A 160 -34.55 -1.66 -1.03
C SER A 160 -34.61 -2.68 -2.15
N SER A 161 -34.36 -3.96 -1.87
CA SER A 161 -34.41 -5.01 -2.89
C SER A 161 -35.60 -5.95 -2.75
N ALA A 162 -36.26 -5.96 -1.59
CA ALA A 162 -37.48 -6.72 -1.34
C ALA A 162 -38.41 -6.00 -0.35
N GLY A 163 -39.69 -5.96 -0.70
CA GLY A 163 -40.77 -5.71 0.23
C GLY A 163 -41.13 -4.26 0.56
N TRP A 164 -41.75 -4.04 1.72
CA TRP A 164 -42.24 -2.74 2.16
C TRP A 164 -41.23 -2.12 3.12
N SER A 165 -40.34 -1.32 2.57
CA SER A 165 -39.50 -0.42 3.34
C SER A 165 -40.06 0.99 3.27
N TYR A 166 -40.32 1.61 4.41
CA TYR A 166 -40.60 3.03 4.48
C TYR A 166 -39.37 3.72 5.01
N TYR A 167 -38.72 4.48 4.14
CA TYR A 167 -37.90 5.58 4.59
C TYR A 167 -38.86 6.67 5.05
N LEU A 168 -38.83 7.01 6.33
CA LEU A 168 -39.59 8.14 6.85
C LEU A 168 -38.70 9.37 6.72
N PRO A 169 -38.84 10.18 5.65
CA PRO A 169 -38.22 11.50 5.66
C PRO A 169 -38.73 12.24 6.89
N SER A 170 -37.84 12.97 7.56
CA SER A 170 -38.03 13.70 8.83
C SER A 170 -39.24 14.66 8.91
N ASN A 171 -40.04 14.75 7.85
CA ASN A 171 -40.97 15.83 7.59
C ASN A 171 -42.43 15.42 7.85
N GLN A 172 -42.71 14.14 8.14
CA GLN A 172 -44.09 13.63 8.25
C GLN A 172 -44.45 12.89 9.55
N LEU A 173 -43.67 13.03 10.62
CA LEU A 173 -44.11 12.59 11.95
C LEU A 173 -44.30 13.78 12.89
N LEU A 174 -45.57 13.98 13.25
CA LEU A 174 -46.02 14.74 14.41
C LEU A 174 -45.14 14.42 15.63
N GLU A 175 -44.79 15.44 16.41
CA GLU A 175 -44.14 15.31 17.73
C GLU A 175 -42.64 14.90 17.75
N GLY A 176 -41.80 15.44 16.86
CA GLY A 176 -40.36 15.53 17.12
C GLY A 176 -39.56 14.21 17.07
N LYS A 177 -40.08 13.18 16.39
CA LYS A 177 -39.36 11.91 16.19
C LYS A 177 -38.50 11.93 14.92
N LYS A 178 -37.23 11.53 15.10
CA LYS A 178 -36.10 11.67 14.18
C LYS A 178 -36.11 10.56 13.11
N GLY A 179 -35.40 10.77 11.98
CA GLY A 179 -35.40 9.86 10.82
C GLY A 179 -35.09 8.40 11.18
N GLY A 180 -35.86 7.49 10.59
CA GLY A 180 -35.80 6.04 10.85
C GLY A 180 -36.13 5.24 9.59
N MET A 181 -35.66 4.00 9.56
CA MET A 181 -35.95 3.05 8.50
C MET A 181 -36.88 1.98 9.06
N ALA A 182 -38.12 1.96 8.60
CA ALA A 182 -39.09 0.94 8.99
C ALA A 182 -39.16 -0.16 7.94
N LEU A 183 -39.00 -1.40 8.39
CA LEU A 183 -39.16 -2.62 7.60
C LEU A 183 -40.44 -3.34 8.04
N PHE A 184 -41.30 -3.63 7.08
CA PHE A 184 -42.54 -4.36 7.34
C PHE A 184 -42.59 -5.63 6.48
N ALA A 185 -42.88 -6.75 7.14
CA ALA A 185 -43.10 -8.04 6.49
C ALA A 185 -44.31 -8.73 7.12
N CYS A 186 -45.10 -9.41 6.30
CA CYS A 186 -46.26 -10.17 6.76
C CYS A 186 -46.37 -11.53 6.08
N GLY A 187 -46.87 -12.52 6.81
CA GLY A 187 -47.10 -13.87 6.32
C GLY A 187 -48.31 -13.95 5.39
N ALA A 188 -48.34 -15.05 4.63
CA ALA A 188 -49.43 -15.36 3.71
C ALA A 188 -50.81 -15.21 4.38
N GLY A 189 -51.67 -14.36 3.80
CA GLY A 189 -53.09 -14.22 4.20
C GLY A 189 -53.46 -12.98 5.01
N THR A 190 -52.52 -12.06 5.31
CA THR A 190 -52.76 -10.92 6.22
C THR A 190 -52.64 -9.54 5.55
N LEU A 191 -53.55 -9.22 4.62
CA LEU A 191 -53.60 -8.04 3.73
C LEU A 191 -53.05 -8.34 2.33
N HIS A 192 -53.77 -7.89 1.30
CA HIS A 192 -53.38 -8.08 -0.11
C HIS A 192 -52.06 -7.32 -0.37
N ASN A 193 -51.02 -8.03 -0.84
CA ASN A 193 -49.73 -7.52 -1.36
C ASN A 193 -48.62 -7.16 -0.36
N CYS A 194 -48.71 -7.53 0.92
CA CYS A 194 -47.57 -7.35 1.81
C CYS A 194 -46.61 -8.58 1.76
N PRO A 195 -45.29 -8.35 1.69
CA PRO A 195 -44.27 -9.36 1.41
C PRO A 195 -43.90 -10.18 2.65
N MET A 196 -43.51 -11.45 2.46
CA MET A 196 -43.00 -12.30 3.56
C MET A 196 -41.57 -11.95 4.00
N GLU A 197 -40.87 -11.17 3.18
CA GLU A 197 -39.51 -10.69 3.42
C GLU A 197 -39.42 -9.21 3.04
N SER A 198 -38.78 -8.42 3.90
CA SER A 198 -38.40 -7.06 3.55
C SER A 198 -36.95 -6.79 3.90
N ASN A 199 -36.26 -6.04 3.04
CA ASN A 199 -34.89 -5.65 3.26
C ASN A 199 -34.59 -4.22 2.82
N ILE A 200 -33.48 -3.70 3.35
CA ILE A 200 -32.96 -2.37 3.03
C ILE A 200 -31.45 -2.34 3.17
N ASN A 201 -30.82 -1.59 2.28
CA ASN A 201 -29.40 -1.26 2.28
C ASN A 201 -29.26 0.26 2.25
N TYR A 202 -28.59 0.82 3.24
CA TYR A 202 -28.30 2.24 3.32
C TYR A 202 -26.79 2.44 3.28
N TYR A 203 -26.32 3.24 2.33
CA TYR A 203 -24.92 3.58 2.13
C TYR A 203 -24.66 5.02 2.55
N LEU A 204 -23.59 5.20 3.31
CA LEU A 204 -22.87 6.46 3.44
C LEU A 204 -21.47 6.25 2.88
N ALA A 205 -21.07 7.02 1.88
CA ALA A 205 -19.76 6.90 1.27
C ALA A 205 -19.05 8.26 1.13
N LYS A 206 -17.73 8.23 1.25
CA LYS A 206 -16.83 9.28 0.76
C LYS A 206 -16.20 8.79 -0.53
N ARG A 207 -16.21 9.63 -1.56
CA ARG A 207 -15.47 9.37 -2.80
C ARG A 207 -14.38 10.40 -3.03
N PHE A 208 -13.25 9.96 -3.57
CA PHE A 208 -12.08 10.82 -3.81
C PHE A 208 -11.19 10.28 -4.92
N LYS A 209 -10.27 11.12 -5.40
CA LYS A 209 -9.23 10.76 -6.37
C LYS A 209 -7.99 10.23 -5.66
N LEU A 210 -7.51 9.06 -6.09
CA LEU A 210 -6.20 8.55 -5.67
C LEU A 210 -5.09 9.51 -6.13
N PRO A 211 -4.01 9.65 -5.34
CA PRO A 211 -2.79 10.28 -5.81
C PRO A 211 -2.15 9.41 -6.91
N LYS A 212 -1.58 10.04 -7.93
CA LYS A 212 -0.83 9.34 -8.99
C LYS A 212 0.52 8.87 -8.43
N ARG A 213 0.54 7.65 -7.88
CA ARG A 213 1.70 6.99 -7.26
C ARG A 213 1.74 5.54 -7.71
N GLU A 214 2.95 4.99 -7.79
CA GLU A 214 3.13 3.55 -7.98
C GLU A 214 2.76 2.78 -6.72
N GLY A 215 2.26 1.56 -6.90
CA GLY A 215 1.87 0.67 -5.82
C GLY A 215 0.47 0.94 -5.24
N LYS A 216 -0.12 -0.11 -4.67
CA LYS A 216 -1.43 -0.01 -4.01
C LYS A 216 -1.25 0.41 -2.55
N PRO A 217 -1.93 1.46 -2.07
CA PRO A 217 -1.81 1.86 -0.67
C PRO A 217 -2.47 0.84 0.25
N GLU A 218 -2.05 0.85 1.51
CA GLU A 218 -2.90 0.41 2.61
C GLU A 218 -3.88 1.54 2.94
N ILE A 219 -5.15 1.20 3.11
CA ILE A 219 -6.19 2.20 3.40
C ILE A 219 -6.72 1.96 4.80
N TYR A 220 -6.49 2.93 5.69
CA TYR A 220 -7.02 2.97 7.05
C TYR A 220 -8.21 3.92 7.09
N ILE A 221 -9.31 3.48 7.70
CA ILE A 221 -10.57 4.22 7.74
C ILE A 221 -11.07 4.24 9.18
N GLU A 222 -11.34 5.43 9.69
CA GLU A 222 -12.05 5.60 10.95
C GLU A 222 -13.57 5.54 10.68
N THR A 223 -14.30 4.62 11.32
CA THR A 223 -15.75 4.37 11.10
C THR A 223 -16.58 4.36 12.38
N GLY A 224 -17.65 5.14 12.42
CA GLY A 224 -18.46 5.37 13.60
C GLY A 224 -19.90 5.10 13.26
N TYR A 225 -20.60 4.35 14.10
CA TYR A 225 -21.99 4.00 13.84
C TYR A 225 -22.77 3.89 15.14
N VAL A 226 -23.97 4.48 15.14
CA VAL A 226 -24.90 4.40 16.25
C VAL A 226 -26.33 4.22 15.74
N GLY A 227 -27.06 3.30 16.36
CA GLY A 227 -28.46 3.04 16.04
C GLY A 227 -29.17 2.21 17.11
N GLY A 228 -30.50 2.18 17.02
CA GLY A 228 -31.38 1.36 17.83
C GLY A 228 -32.29 0.49 16.97
N ILE A 229 -32.68 -0.66 17.47
CA ILE A 229 -33.62 -1.58 16.82
C ILE A 229 -34.81 -1.79 17.73
N ASN A 230 -35.99 -1.57 17.18
CA ASN A 230 -37.25 -1.96 17.79
C ASN A 230 -37.89 -3.10 17.01
N VAL A 231 -38.23 -4.16 17.72
CA VAL A 231 -38.90 -5.34 17.17
C VAL A 231 -40.31 -5.32 17.71
N ALA A 232 -41.31 -5.18 16.82
CA ALA A 232 -42.69 -5.28 17.24
C ALA A 232 -42.95 -6.70 17.79
N PRO A 233 -43.48 -6.86 19.02
CA PRO A 233 -43.75 -8.16 19.62
C PRO A 233 -44.94 -8.88 18.97
N GLU A 234 -45.69 -8.21 18.09
CA GLU A 234 -47.00 -8.63 17.62
C GLU A 234 -46.91 -9.45 16.33
N SER A 235 -46.38 -10.67 16.43
CA SER A 235 -46.84 -11.76 15.57
C SER A 235 -47.55 -12.80 16.44
N ALA A 236 -48.62 -13.41 15.91
CA ALA A 236 -49.31 -14.53 16.58
C ALA A 236 -48.39 -15.76 16.82
N TYR A 237 -47.14 -15.71 16.33
CA TYR A 237 -46.16 -16.80 16.33
C TYR A 237 -44.86 -16.45 17.08
N GLY A 238 -44.79 -15.31 17.79
CA GLY A 238 -43.62 -14.90 18.58
C GLY A 238 -42.69 -13.90 17.88
N ALA A 239 -41.54 -13.61 18.52
CA ALA A 239 -40.56 -12.63 18.06
C ALA A 239 -40.02 -12.96 16.65
N SER A 240 -40.05 -11.96 15.76
CA SER A 240 -39.78 -12.06 14.32
C SER A 240 -38.34 -12.46 13.99
N ASN A 241 -38.12 -13.15 12.87
CA ASN A 241 -36.75 -13.45 12.41
C ASN A 241 -36.16 -12.21 11.74
N PHE A 242 -35.04 -11.71 12.25
CA PHE A 242 -34.37 -10.56 11.66
C PHE A 242 -32.86 -10.65 11.70
N GLN A 243 -32.27 -9.91 10.77
CA GLN A 243 -30.84 -9.66 10.70
C GLN A 243 -30.62 -8.17 10.49
N ALA A 244 -29.71 -7.60 11.26
CA ALA A 244 -29.17 -6.27 10.98
C ALA A 244 -27.64 -6.36 10.95
N LYS A 245 -27.01 -5.59 10.07
CA LYS A 245 -25.58 -5.66 9.80
C LYS A 245 -25.04 -4.27 9.45
N VAL A 246 -23.83 -3.96 9.91
CA VAL A 246 -23.07 -2.79 9.49
C VAL A 246 -21.77 -3.27 8.87
N ASN A 247 -21.51 -2.84 7.64
CA ASN A 247 -20.29 -3.13 6.89
C ASN A 247 -19.53 -1.85 6.60
N ALA A 248 -18.20 -1.92 6.57
CA ALA A 248 -17.36 -0.91 5.93
C ALA A 248 -16.70 -1.50 4.69
N GLY A 249 -16.47 -0.69 3.66
CA GLY A 249 -15.81 -1.17 2.45
C GLY A 249 -15.03 -0.10 1.69
N VAL A 250 -14.20 -0.60 0.77
CA VAL A 250 -13.37 0.18 -0.15
C VAL A 250 -13.44 -0.44 -1.52
N GLY A 251 -13.50 0.40 -2.54
CA GLY A 251 -13.51 -0.03 -3.93
C GLY A 251 -13.47 1.17 -4.87
N GLN A 252 -13.36 0.89 -6.16
CA GLN A 252 -13.18 1.90 -7.18
C GLN A 252 -14.20 1.69 -8.30
N GLY A 253 -14.80 2.78 -8.78
CA GLY A 253 -15.81 2.71 -9.82
C GLY A 253 -16.39 4.08 -10.16
N PHE A 254 -17.33 4.11 -11.09
CA PHE A 254 -18.04 5.34 -11.40
C PHE A 254 -19.16 5.62 -10.39
N TRP A 255 -19.86 4.56 -9.97
CA TRP A 255 -20.95 4.60 -8.98
C TRP A 255 -20.63 3.71 -7.77
N ILE A 256 -21.31 3.97 -6.64
CA ILE A 256 -21.10 3.19 -5.41
C ILE A 256 -21.36 1.68 -5.60
N ASN A 257 -22.37 1.29 -6.36
CA ASN A 257 -22.68 -0.12 -6.63
C ASN A 257 -21.54 -0.83 -7.38
N GLU A 258 -20.89 -0.12 -8.31
CA GLU A 258 -19.74 -0.67 -9.04
C GLU A 258 -18.52 -0.79 -8.13
N ALA A 259 -18.27 0.24 -7.32
CA ALA A 259 -17.19 0.24 -6.33
C ALA A 259 -17.38 -0.87 -5.30
N GLU A 260 -18.62 -1.11 -4.84
CA GLU A 260 -18.94 -2.22 -3.95
C GLU A 260 -18.70 -3.57 -4.62
N PHE A 261 -19.20 -3.77 -5.84
CA PHE A 261 -19.04 -5.02 -6.57
C PHE A 261 -17.58 -5.39 -6.83
N LYS A 262 -16.73 -4.40 -7.16
CA LYS A 262 -15.30 -4.59 -7.42
C LYS A 262 -14.44 -4.52 -6.15
N GLY A 263 -15.02 -4.05 -5.05
CA GLY A 263 -14.31 -3.70 -3.84
C GLY A 263 -14.14 -4.85 -2.85
N LYS A 264 -13.80 -4.48 -1.63
CA LYS A 264 -13.76 -5.37 -0.45
C LYS A 264 -14.57 -4.71 0.66
N SER A 265 -15.23 -5.53 1.47
CA SER A 265 -15.94 -5.09 2.67
C SER A 265 -15.55 -5.92 3.89
N GLN A 266 -15.78 -5.36 5.07
CA GLN A 266 -15.61 -6.00 6.37
C GLN A 266 -16.87 -5.76 7.20
N THR A 267 -17.33 -6.80 7.88
CA THR A 267 -18.46 -6.70 8.81
C THR A 267 -17.99 -6.07 10.11
N LEU A 268 -18.55 -4.92 10.47
CA LEU A 268 -18.24 -4.22 11.71
C LEU A 268 -19.13 -4.71 12.85
N TRP A 269 -20.41 -4.92 12.57
CA TRP A 269 -21.39 -5.36 13.55
C TRP A 269 -22.49 -6.16 12.88
N GLN A 270 -23.02 -7.15 13.58
CA GLN A 270 -24.14 -7.96 13.12
C GLN A 270 -24.94 -8.53 14.29
N ILE A 271 -26.25 -8.56 14.12
CA ILE A 271 -27.17 -9.30 14.99
C ILE A 271 -28.06 -10.20 14.14
N LYS A 272 -28.34 -11.41 14.63
CA LYS A 272 -29.27 -12.36 14.03
C LYS A 272 -30.19 -12.93 15.09
N HIS A 273 -31.48 -12.72 14.95
CA HIS A 273 -32.49 -13.33 15.81
C HIS A 273 -33.16 -14.50 15.08
N ASN A 274 -33.15 -15.68 15.73
CA ASN A 274 -33.54 -16.98 15.16
C ASN A 274 -32.78 -17.36 13.85
N PRO A 275 -31.46 -17.64 13.94
CA PRO A 275 -30.59 -17.86 12.77
C PRO A 275 -30.98 -19.07 11.89
N ALA A 276 -31.76 -20.03 12.40
CA ALA A 276 -32.25 -21.17 11.62
C ALA A 276 -33.17 -20.76 10.46
N ALA A 277 -33.87 -19.63 10.58
CA ALA A 277 -34.68 -19.04 9.50
C ALA A 277 -33.85 -18.36 8.39
N PHE A 278 -32.55 -18.15 8.63
CA PHE A 278 -31.59 -17.52 7.71
C PHE A 278 -30.54 -18.51 7.18
N ALA A 279 -30.76 -19.82 7.35
CA ALA A 279 -29.77 -20.88 7.10
C ALA A 279 -29.41 -21.13 5.61
N THR A 280 -29.71 -20.20 4.69
CA THR A 280 -29.26 -20.26 3.29
C THR A 280 -28.70 -18.91 2.84
N GLU A 281 -27.68 -18.44 3.56
CA GLU A 281 -26.61 -17.59 3.01
C GLU A 281 -25.40 -17.69 3.95
N GLN A 282 -24.69 -18.82 3.84
CA GLN A 282 -23.43 -19.05 4.52
C GLN A 282 -22.43 -19.63 3.52
N SER A 283 -21.81 -18.74 2.75
CA SER A 283 -20.48 -19.01 2.21
C SER A 283 -19.74 -17.70 2.07
N ALA A 284 -18.60 -17.62 2.78
CA ALA A 284 -17.53 -16.63 2.66
C ALA A 284 -17.67 -15.28 3.39
N GLU A 285 -17.87 -15.32 4.71
CA GLU A 285 -17.25 -14.33 5.61
C GLU A 285 -16.44 -15.08 6.67
N ALA A 286 -15.44 -15.83 6.19
CA ALA A 286 -14.46 -16.48 7.04
C ALA A 286 -13.22 -15.58 7.15
N GLY A 287 -13.00 -15.04 8.35
CA GLY A 287 -11.66 -14.87 8.91
C GLY A 287 -10.82 -13.71 8.37
N ALA A 288 -11.11 -12.51 8.85
CA ALA A 288 -10.07 -11.53 9.14
C ALA A 288 -10.50 -10.72 10.37
N SER A 289 -10.30 -11.29 11.56
CA SER A 289 -10.26 -10.49 12.79
C SER A 289 -8.95 -9.71 12.75
N ALA A 290 -8.97 -8.50 12.21
CA ALA A 290 -7.98 -7.50 12.56
C ALA A 290 -8.49 -6.83 13.84
N MET A 291 -7.79 -7.11 14.93
CA MET A 291 -8.00 -6.55 16.26
C MET A 291 -8.27 -5.04 16.20
N ILE A 292 -9.39 -4.65 16.83
CA ILE A 292 -9.93 -3.29 16.87
C ILE A 292 -9.38 -2.60 18.12
N ASP A 293 -8.55 -1.58 17.94
CA ASP A 293 -8.11 -0.66 19.00
C ASP A 293 -8.40 0.79 18.59
N ILE A 294 -9.63 1.26 18.81
CA ILE A 294 -9.90 2.71 18.87
C ILE A 294 -10.24 3.18 20.29
N LEU A 295 -10.65 2.28 21.19
CA LEU A 295 -10.95 2.68 22.58
C LEU A 295 -9.75 2.59 23.54
N ILE A 296 -8.62 1.98 23.18
CA ILE A 296 -7.56 1.67 24.16
C ILE A 296 -6.53 2.80 24.40
N ASP A 297 -6.44 3.83 23.57
CA ASP A 297 -5.48 4.94 23.80
C ASP A 297 -6.10 6.25 24.34
N ILE A 298 -7.44 6.36 24.37
CA ILE A 298 -8.11 7.36 25.20
C ILE A 298 -8.74 6.61 26.35
N GLY A 299 -8.25 6.80 27.58
CA GLY A 299 -8.95 6.32 28.76
C GLY A 299 -10.40 6.81 28.69
N GLU A 300 -11.37 5.89 28.78
CA GLU A 300 -12.81 6.19 28.75
C GLU A 300 -13.17 7.37 29.67
N ASP A 301 -12.47 7.46 30.80
CA ASP A 301 -12.51 8.57 31.76
C ASP A 301 -12.18 9.95 31.14
N PHE A 302 -11.21 10.02 30.23
CA PHE A 302 -10.88 11.25 29.52
C PHE A 302 -12.01 11.64 28.56
N VAL A 303 -12.53 10.72 27.75
CA VAL A 303 -13.68 10.99 26.83
C VAL A 303 -14.88 11.50 27.62
N GLN A 304 -15.16 10.90 28.78
CA GLN A 304 -16.30 11.27 29.61
C GLN A 304 -16.10 12.58 30.37
N SER A 305 -14.84 12.99 30.62
CA SER A 305 -14.54 14.22 31.36
C SER A 305 -15.01 15.48 30.62
N PRO A 306 -15.41 16.55 31.34
CA PRO A 306 -15.76 17.83 30.73
C PRO A 306 -14.65 18.41 29.84
N ALA A 307 -13.39 18.22 30.22
CA ALA A 307 -12.23 18.67 29.47
C ALA A 307 -12.01 17.85 28.19
N GLY A 308 -12.15 16.53 28.26
CA GLY A 308 -12.03 15.67 27.08
C GLY A 308 -13.17 15.90 26.09
N ARG A 309 -14.41 16.06 26.53
CA ARG A 309 -15.51 16.47 25.64
C ARG A 309 -15.25 17.82 24.99
N LEU A 310 -14.67 18.78 25.72
CA LEU A 310 -14.31 20.10 25.19
C LEU A 310 -13.27 19.98 24.06
N ILE A 311 -12.23 19.15 24.27
CA ILE A 311 -11.15 18.89 23.30
C ILE A 311 -11.68 18.10 22.08
N LEU A 312 -12.57 17.13 22.31
CA LEU A 312 -13.15 16.28 21.27
C LEU A 312 -14.22 16.97 20.40
N LYS A 313 -14.74 18.15 20.79
CA LYS A 313 -15.69 18.93 19.96
C LYS A 313 -15.21 19.21 18.53
N ALA A 314 -13.91 19.11 18.30
CA ALA A 314 -13.29 19.23 16.99
C ALA A 314 -13.22 17.92 16.19
N LEU A 315 -13.12 16.79 16.89
CA LEU A 315 -13.31 15.46 16.31
C LEU A 315 -14.80 15.18 16.32
N SER A 316 -15.52 15.79 15.38
CA SER A 316 -16.96 15.58 15.20
C SER A 316 -17.33 14.10 15.24
N TYR A 317 -16.45 13.24 14.75
CA TYR A 317 -16.56 11.79 14.73
C TYR A 317 -16.59 11.04 16.08
N LEU A 318 -15.70 11.35 17.03
CA LEU A 318 -15.68 10.62 18.32
C LEU A 318 -16.79 11.13 19.25
N THR A 319 -16.97 12.45 19.26
CA THR A 319 -18.07 13.12 19.97
C THR A 319 -19.41 12.61 19.48
N PHE A 320 -19.55 12.41 18.18
CA PHE A 320 -20.72 11.81 17.57
C PHE A 320 -21.10 10.47 18.21
N VAL A 321 -20.21 9.47 18.26
CA VAL A 321 -20.57 8.15 18.79
C VAL A 321 -21.06 8.23 20.24
N TYR A 322 -20.38 9.04 21.07
CA TYR A 322 -20.72 9.18 22.48
C TYR A 322 -22.01 9.98 22.73
N ASP A 323 -22.14 11.17 22.14
CA ASP A 323 -23.31 12.04 22.36
C ASP A 323 -24.58 11.34 21.85
N VAL A 324 -24.49 10.68 20.70
CA VAL A 324 -25.60 9.90 20.14
C VAL A 324 -25.92 8.72 21.03
N TYR A 325 -24.92 7.98 21.51
CA TYR A 325 -25.17 6.86 22.41
C TYR A 325 -25.95 7.31 23.64
N SER A 326 -25.58 8.44 24.23
CA SER A 326 -26.30 8.97 25.39
C SER A 326 -27.77 9.31 25.07
N LEU A 327 -28.04 9.84 23.86
CA LEU A 327 -29.41 10.04 23.39
C LEU A 327 -30.13 8.71 23.15
N VAL A 328 -29.57 7.84 22.32
CA VAL A 328 -30.19 6.59 21.90
C VAL A 328 -30.40 5.66 23.10
N GLY A 329 -29.47 5.64 24.05
CA GLY A 329 -29.60 4.94 25.32
C GLY A 329 -30.69 5.49 26.25
N SER A 330 -31.15 6.73 26.04
CA SER A 330 -32.32 7.29 26.75
C SER A 330 -33.66 6.87 26.14
N LEU A 331 -33.64 6.29 24.93
CA LEU A 331 -34.81 5.79 24.22
C LEU A 331 -35.00 4.28 24.50
N ASP A 332 -36.25 3.82 24.52
CA ASP A 332 -36.62 2.44 24.85
C ASP A 332 -36.47 1.52 23.62
N TYR A 333 -35.21 1.20 23.26
CA TYR A 333 -34.88 0.28 22.18
C TYR A 333 -34.71 -1.16 22.66
N ASN A 334 -35.15 -2.14 21.86
CA ASN A 334 -34.90 -3.55 22.18
C ASN A 334 -33.42 -3.91 22.07
N GLU A 335 -32.71 -3.34 21.09
CA GLU A 335 -31.27 -3.50 20.90
C GLU A 335 -30.64 -2.16 20.51
N ILE A 336 -29.47 -1.85 21.05
CA ILE A 336 -28.72 -0.63 20.76
C ILE A 336 -27.32 -1.00 20.32
N VAL A 337 -26.83 -0.34 19.27
CA VAL A 337 -25.44 -0.43 18.82
C VAL A 337 -24.81 0.96 18.80
N SER A 338 -23.61 1.09 19.35
CA SER A 338 -22.81 2.31 19.29
C SER A 338 -21.33 1.98 19.39
N GLU A 339 -20.61 2.08 18.27
CA GLU A 339 -19.20 1.75 18.23
C GLU A 339 -18.42 2.68 17.28
N SER A 340 -17.12 2.83 17.56
CA SER A 340 -16.15 3.39 16.62
C SER A 340 -15.06 2.35 16.35
N LYS A 341 -14.68 2.19 15.07
CA LYS A 341 -13.74 1.15 14.60
C LYS A 341 -12.80 1.67 13.53
N ARG A 342 -11.55 1.20 13.57
CA ARG A 342 -10.54 1.46 12.55
C ARG A 342 -10.54 0.25 11.64
N VAL A 343 -10.76 0.46 10.35
CA VAL A 343 -10.81 -0.61 9.37
C VAL A 343 -9.63 -0.44 8.44
N VAL A 344 -8.90 -1.54 8.21
CA VAL A 344 -7.69 -1.53 7.37
C VAL A 344 -7.89 -2.44 6.16
N PHE A 345 -7.59 -1.93 4.97
CA PHE A 345 -7.59 -2.68 3.72
C PHE A 345 -6.17 -2.74 3.16
N SER A 346 -5.54 -3.92 3.27
CA SER A 346 -4.17 -4.17 2.82
C SER A 346 -4.06 -5.53 2.09
N PRO A 347 -3.67 -5.58 0.80
CA PRO A 347 -3.65 -4.45 -0.12
C PRO A 347 -5.07 -3.98 -0.44
N ALA A 348 -5.24 -2.67 -0.63
CA ALA A 348 -6.53 -2.10 -0.99
C ALA A 348 -6.96 -2.53 -2.41
N PRO A 349 -8.29 -2.76 -2.63
CA PRO A 349 -8.83 -3.16 -3.93
C PRO A 349 -8.99 -1.95 -4.86
N VAL A 350 -7.89 -1.24 -5.09
CA VAL A 350 -7.84 -0.04 -5.94
C VAL A 350 -6.69 -0.14 -6.93
N ASP A 351 -6.81 0.56 -8.04
CA ASP A 351 -5.78 0.70 -9.06
C ASP A 351 -5.42 2.19 -9.24
N PRO A 352 -4.20 2.60 -8.86
CA PRO A 352 -3.73 3.97 -9.07
C PRO A 352 -3.71 4.42 -10.55
N ASN A 353 -3.75 3.47 -11.50
CA ASN A 353 -3.80 3.77 -12.92
C ASN A 353 -5.23 3.93 -13.47
N ASP A 354 -6.24 3.54 -12.70
CA ASP A 354 -7.63 3.78 -13.05
C ASP A 354 -8.03 5.21 -12.61
N ASP A 355 -8.55 6.00 -13.55
CA ASP A 355 -9.00 7.38 -13.31
C ASP A 355 -10.35 7.44 -12.56
N ASN A 356 -11.01 6.29 -12.32
CA ASN A 356 -12.22 6.20 -11.51
C ASN A 356 -12.00 6.64 -10.06
N LEU A 357 -13.08 7.11 -9.43
CA LEU A 357 -13.06 7.53 -8.02
C LEU A 357 -13.00 6.32 -7.10
N VAL A 358 -12.24 6.44 -6.02
CA VAL A 358 -12.28 5.50 -4.90
C VAL A 358 -13.46 5.87 -4.02
N TYR A 359 -14.23 4.88 -3.63
CA TYR A 359 -15.27 4.97 -2.62
C TYR A 359 -14.80 4.26 -1.37
N VAL A 360 -14.95 4.95 -0.23
CA VAL A 360 -14.94 4.37 1.10
C VAL A 360 -16.37 4.46 1.60
N TRP A 361 -16.97 3.37 2.05
CA TRP A 361 -18.37 3.36 2.46
C TRP A 361 -18.62 2.65 3.79
N LEU A 362 -19.71 3.06 4.43
CA LEU A 362 -20.44 2.32 5.44
C LEU A 362 -21.79 1.90 4.85
N ARG A 363 -22.14 0.63 5.01
CA ARG A 363 -23.42 0.05 4.58
C ARG A 363 -24.15 -0.53 5.78
N GLY A 364 -25.32 0.02 6.07
CA GLY A 364 -26.30 -0.55 6.98
C GLY A 364 -27.24 -1.45 6.21
N GLU A 365 -27.40 -2.68 6.68
CA GLU A 365 -28.29 -3.67 6.10
C GLU A 365 -29.29 -4.13 7.15
N GLY A 366 -30.55 -4.23 6.74
CA GLY A 366 -31.63 -4.76 7.54
C GLY A 366 -32.44 -5.76 6.73
N VAL A 367 -32.75 -6.91 7.31
CA VAL A 367 -33.56 -7.96 6.72
C VAL A 367 -34.55 -8.50 7.76
N VAL A 368 -35.81 -8.63 7.38
CA VAL A 368 -36.89 -9.19 8.21
C VAL A 368 -37.61 -10.29 7.44
N ARG A 369 -37.83 -11.45 8.07
CA ARG A 369 -38.51 -12.61 7.46
C ARG A 369 -39.51 -13.22 8.42
N VAL A 370 -40.76 -13.41 7.99
CA VAL A 370 -41.83 -13.85 8.91
C VAL A 370 -42.86 -14.81 8.33
N ALA A 371 -43.51 -15.51 9.27
CA ALA A 371 -44.78 -16.20 9.11
C ALA A 371 -45.83 -15.52 10.02
N GLY A 372 -46.59 -14.57 9.48
CA GLY A 372 -47.58 -13.76 10.22
C GLY A 372 -47.27 -12.27 10.12
N LEU A 373 -48.07 -11.39 10.75
CA LEU A 373 -47.77 -9.95 10.77
C LEU A 373 -46.54 -9.68 11.64
N SER A 374 -45.60 -8.88 11.15
CA SER A 374 -44.47 -8.39 11.95
C SER A 374 -43.99 -7.03 11.45
N GLY A 375 -43.39 -6.25 12.35
CA GLY A 375 -42.70 -5.02 12.00
C GLY A 375 -41.38 -4.94 12.73
N ILE A 376 -40.37 -4.42 12.04
CA ILE A 376 -39.09 -4.05 12.66
C ILE A 376 -38.78 -2.63 12.23
N GLU A 377 -38.48 -1.81 13.21
CA GLU A 377 -38.02 -0.45 12.99
C GLU A 377 -36.53 -0.40 13.29
N LEU A 378 -35.74 -0.14 12.25
CA LEU A 378 -34.31 0.09 12.33
C LEU A 378 -34.09 1.59 12.39
N ASN A 379 -33.74 2.07 13.57
CA ASN A 379 -33.52 3.49 13.82
C ASN A 379 -32.02 3.79 13.79
N PHE A 380 -31.50 4.11 12.61
CA PHE A 380 -30.17 4.70 12.45
C PHE A 380 -30.34 6.21 12.21
N ILE A 381 -30.05 7.04 13.22
CA ILE A 381 -30.51 8.44 13.26
C ILE A 381 -29.50 9.41 12.62
N GLY A 382 -29.18 9.34 11.32
CA GLY A 382 -28.10 10.08 10.61
C GLY A 382 -28.09 11.62 10.48
N GLN A 383 -26.94 12.27 10.74
CA GLN A 383 -26.59 13.60 10.16
C GLN A 383 -25.89 13.46 8.80
N SER A 384 -26.29 14.26 7.80
CA SER A 384 -25.47 14.51 6.61
C SER A 384 -24.28 15.40 7.00
N PRO A 385 -23.02 15.06 6.66
CA PRO A 385 -21.85 15.86 7.01
C PRO A 385 -21.75 17.21 6.28
N PHE A 386 -22.64 17.51 5.34
CA PHE A 386 -22.82 18.83 4.77
C PHE A 386 -24.31 19.20 4.70
N GLY A 387 -24.61 20.43 5.14
CA GLY A 387 -25.68 21.18 4.52
C GLY A 387 -25.32 21.33 3.04
N ASP A 388 -26.18 20.79 2.18
CA ASP A 388 -26.00 20.80 0.73
C ASP A 388 -25.75 22.23 0.20
N PRO A 389 -24.68 22.49 -0.59
CA PRO A 389 -24.44 23.80 -1.21
C PRO A 389 -25.59 24.27 -2.12
N LEU A 390 -26.40 23.33 -2.63
CA LEU A 390 -27.60 23.61 -3.40
C LEU A 390 -28.77 24.11 -2.53
N LEU A 391 -28.80 23.68 -1.25
CA LEU A 391 -29.83 24.06 -0.28
C LEU A 391 -29.48 25.34 0.51
N GLU A 392 -28.20 25.73 0.60
CA GLU A 392 -27.80 27.05 1.13
C GLU A 392 -28.43 28.22 0.36
N ARG A 393 -28.76 28.04 -0.93
CA ARG A 393 -29.46 29.06 -1.75
C ARG A 393 -30.95 29.19 -1.48
N LEU A 394 -31.56 28.21 -0.81
CA LEU A 394 -33.01 28.17 -0.60
C LEU A 394 -33.44 28.60 0.81
N GLY A 395 -32.50 28.97 1.69
CA GLY A 395 -32.82 29.54 3.01
C GLY A 395 -33.44 28.58 4.02
N ASP A 396 -33.70 27.33 3.62
CA ASP A 396 -34.13 26.26 4.50
C ASP A 396 -32.90 25.42 4.87
N THR A 397 -32.31 25.68 6.04
CA THR A 397 -31.37 24.68 6.58
C THR A 397 -32.18 23.42 6.86
N VAL A 398 -31.70 22.22 6.58
CA VAL A 398 -32.43 21.01 7.01
C VAL A 398 -32.03 20.81 8.48
N TRP A 399 -32.79 21.52 9.33
CA TRP A 399 -32.45 22.08 10.64
C TRP A 399 -32.06 21.05 11.73
N ASN A 400 -30.90 21.29 12.34
CA ASN A 400 -30.52 21.07 13.75
C ASN A 400 -31.21 19.94 14.55
N LEU A 401 -30.65 18.73 14.45
CA LEU A 401 -30.60 17.79 15.57
C LEU A 401 -29.15 17.25 15.71
N PRO A 402 -28.57 17.17 16.92
CA PRO A 402 -27.16 16.79 17.10
C PRO A 402 -26.85 15.29 17.02
N GLU A 403 -27.78 14.37 16.71
CA GLU A 403 -27.61 12.99 17.21
C GLU A 403 -28.07 11.83 16.29
N GLY A 404 -27.14 11.23 15.52
CA GLY A 404 -27.00 9.78 15.21
C GLY A 404 -26.52 9.38 13.81
N GLY A 405 -26.32 8.09 13.50
CA GLY A 405 -26.05 7.58 12.13
C GLY A 405 -24.73 6.84 11.87
N PHE A 406 -24.34 6.81 10.60
CA PHE A 406 -23.00 6.43 10.15
C PHE A 406 -22.10 7.64 10.00
N GLN A 407 -20.81 7.48 10.27
CA GLN A 407 -19.82 8.49 10.00
C GLN A 407 -18.51 7.86 9.54
N ILE A 408 -17.95 8.43 8.47
CA ILE A 408 -16.60 8.12 8.01
C ILE A 408 -15.70 9.26 8.49
N GLY A 409 -14.76 8.96 9.37
CA GLY A 409 -13.78 9.90 9.89
C GLY A 409 -12.65 10.16 8.90
N GLY A 410 -11.42 10.17 9.42
CA GLY A 410 -10.22 10.32 8.60
C GLY A 410 -9.97 9.08 7.75
N ILE A 411 -9.43 9.29 6.54
CA ILE A 411 -8.99 8.20 5.67
C ILE A 411 -7.49 8.39 5.42
N LEU A 412 -6.68 7.40 5.75
CA LEU A 412 -5.24 7.41 5.51
C LEU A 412 -4.89 6.41 4.41
N LEU A 413 -4.22 6.89 3.38
CA LEU A 413 -3.55 6.06 2.39
C LEU A 413 -2.07 6.00 2.78
N HIS A 414 -1.58 4.81 3.14
CA HIS A 414 -0.19 4.57 3.50
C HIS A 414 0.53 3.84 2.36
N TYR A 415 1.48 4.52 1.76
CA TYR A 415 2.38 3.97 0.76
C TYR A 415 3.71 3.66 1.46
N HIS A 416 3.95 2.37 1.72
CA HIS A 416 5.15 1.89 2.39
C HIS A 416 6.15 1.37 1.36
N ILE A 417 7.30 2.04 1.26
CA ILE A 417 8.30 1.78 0.22
C ILE A 417 9.20 0.61 0.66
N PRO A 418 9.40 -0.43 -0.17
CA PRO A 418 10.32 -1.51 0.15
C PRO A 418 11.76 -0.98 0.20
N ARG A 419 12.54 -1.48 1.16
CA ARG A 419 13.97 -1.16 1.29
C ARG A 419 14.76 -2.39 1.74
N VAL A 420 16.07 -2.30 1.59
CA VAL A 420 17.01 -3.28 2.13
C VAL A 420 17.28 -2.96 3.60
N VAL A 421 17.08 -3.95 4.49
CA VAL A 421 17.37 -3.83 5.93
C VAL A 421 18.72 -4.43 6.29
N GLU A 422 19.18 -5.41 5.53
CA GLU A 422 20.40 -6.15 5.86
C GLU A 422 21.05 -6.72 4.60
N VAL A 423 22.39 -6.65 4.54
CA VAL A 423 23.21 -7.37 3.55
C VAL A 423 24.36 -8.05 4.26
N GLN A 424 24.56 -9.34 3.98
CA GLN A 424 25.70 -10.10 4.48
C GLN A 424 26.22 -11.11 3.44
N PRO A 425 27.54 -11.33 3.31
CA PRO A 425 28.63 -10.55 3.91
C PRO A 425 28.85 -9.22 3.18
N VAL A 426 29.46 -8.24 3.85
CA VAL A 426 29.95 -6.99 3.25
C VAL A 426 31.35 -6.69 3.81
N GLY A 427 32.23 -6.08 3.01
CA GLY A 427 33.58 -5.71 3.46
C GLY A 427 34.70 -6.17 2.53
N GLU A 428 35.90 -6.37 3.09
CA GLU A 428 37.13 -6.68 2.35
C GLU A 428 37.58 -8.13 2.56
N ASN A 429 38.44 -8.63 1.66
CA ASN A 429 39.02 -9.98 1.68
C ASN A 429 37.97 -11.10 1.76
N LEU A 430 36.84 -10.93 1.07
CA LEU A 430 35.81 -11.97 1.02
C LEU A 430 36.25 -13.13 0.10
N PRO A 431 35.95 -14.39 0.44
CA PRO A 431 36.21 -15.53 -0.45
C PRO A 431 35.63 -15.30 -1.85
N VAL A 432 36.33 -15.74 -2.90
CA VAL A 432 35.88 -15.57 -4.29
C VAL A 432 34.57 -16.29 -4.63
N ASN A 433 34.09 -17.19 -3.76
CA ASN A 433 32.80 -17.88 -3.89
C ASN A 433 31.75 -17.38 -2.88
N SER A 434 31.92 -16.17 -2.35
CA SER A 434 31.01 -15.59 -1.36
C SER A 434 29.59 -15.45 -1.93
N THR A 435 28.61 -15.94 -1.17
CA THR A 435 27.18 -15.75 -1.45
C THR A 435 26.65 -14.63 -0.59
N PHE A 436 25.82 -13.76 -1.16
CA PHE A 436 25.25 -12.61 -0.47
C PHE A 436 23.79 -12.86 -0.14
N THR A 437 23.40 -12.55 1.09
CA THR A 437 22.03 -12.56 1.59
C THR A 437 21.60 -11.11 1.77
N ILE A 438 20.53 -10.74 1.08
CA ILE A 438 19.94 -9.40 1.11
C ILE A 438 18.52 -9.55 1.65
N LYS A 439 18.21 -8.88 2.76
CA LYS A 439 16.87 -8.89 3.35
C LYS A 439 16.14 -7.58 3.07
N PHE A 440 14.87 -7.69 2.70
CA PHE A 440 13.97 -6.58 2.43
C PHE A 440 12.93 -6.40 3.53
N THR A 441 12.38 -5.20 3.67
CA THR A 441 11.23 -4.92 4.54
C THR A 441 9.93 -5.58 4.06
N LYS A 442 9.81 -5.83 2.76
CA LYS A 442 8.61 -6.37 2.12
C LYS A 442 8.92 -7.51 1.13
N PRO A 443 7.95 -8.41 0.87
CA PRO A 443 8.08 -9.40 -0.19
C PRO A 443 8.30 -8.77 -1.56
N ILE A 444 9.37 -9.14 -2.24
CA ILE A 444 9.73 -8.63 -3.57
C ILE A 444 9.03 -9.43 -4.66
N ASN A 445 8.51 -8.74 -5.67
CA ASN A 445 8.01 -9.38 -6.88
C ASN A 445 9.18 -9.92 -7.69
N ILE A 446 9.33 -11.25 -7.74
CA ILE A 446 10.43 -11.92 -8.45
C ILE A 446 10.54 -11.53 -9.92
N LYS A 447 9.44 -11.14 -10.59
CA LYS A 447 9.48 -10.71 -12.00
C LYS A 447 10.24 -9.40 -12.17
N SER A 448 10.15 -8.49 -11.19
CA SER A 448 10.87 -7.22 -11.24
C SER A 448 12.38 -7.41 -11.16
N LEU A 449 12.86 -8.48 -10.52
CA LEU A 449 14.28 -8.86 -10.48
C LEU A 449 14.82 -9.30 -11.85
N LEU A 450 13.94 -9.75 -12.76
CA LEU A 450 14.31 -10.17 -14.12
C LEU A 450 14.43 -8.98 -15.08
N GLU A 451 13.91 -7.81 -14.71
CA GLU A 451 13.99 -6.63 -15.57
C GLU A 451 15.44 -6.17 -15.76
N GLN A 452 15.73 -5.69 -16.97
CA GLN A 452 17.05 -5.19 -17.30
C GLN A 452 17.43 -4.04 -16.36
N ASP A 453 18.65 -4.06 -15.81
CA ASP A 453 19.18 -3.08 -14.85
C ASP A 453 18.47 -3.02 -13.49
N SER A 454 17.65 -4.03 -13.14
CA SER A 454 17.13 -4.16 -11.77
C SER A 454 18.22 -4.38 -10.75
N ILE A 455 19.21 -5.21 -11.11
CA ILE A 455 20.46 -5.36 -10.38
C ILE A 455 21.58 -5.00 -11.35
N ILE A 456 22.59 -4.28 -10.86
CA ILE A 456 23.75 -3.85 -11.64
C ILE A 456 25.00 -4.23 -10.85
N VAL A 457 26.01 -4.79 -11.53
CA VAL A 457 27.29 -5.15 -10.93
C VAL A 457 28.41 -4.44 -11.67
N ASP A 458 29.09 -3.53 -10.97
CA ASP A 458 30.28 -2.85 -11.46
C ASP A 458 31.53 -3.49 -10.83
N TYR A 459 32.54 -3.83 -11.63
CA TYR A 459 33.83 -4.33 -11.11
C TYR A 459 34.99 -3.84 -11.96
N HIS A 460 36.01 -3.24 -11.35
CA HIS A 460 37.07 -2.58 -12.14
C HIS A 460 37.86 -3.60 -12.99
N PRO A 461 38.11 -3.36 -14.31
CA PRO A 461 37.87 -2.13 -15.09
C PRO A 461 36.56 -2.08 -15.90
N LYS A 462 35.60 -2.98 -15.66
CA LYS A 462 34.40 -3.12 -16.49
C LYS A 462 33.08 -2.81 -15.75
N ARG A 463 32.07 -2.44 -16.54
CA ARG A 463 30.68 -2.30 -16.12
C ARG A 463 29.86 -3.26 -16.96
N GLU A 464 29.23 -4.25 -16.33
CA GLU A 464 28.48 -5.28 -17.03
C GLU A 464 27.08 -5.43 -16.41
N GLY A 465 26.08 -5.80 -17.21
CA GLY A 465 24.74 -6.11 -16.70
C GLY A 465 24.77 -7.34 -15.79
N PHE A 466 23.91 -7.40 -14.77
CA PHE A 466 23.95 -8.37 -13.66
C PHE A 466 23.98 -9.86 -14.05
N TYR A 467 23.50 -10.23 -15.24
CA TYR A 467 23.50 -11.62 -15.70
C TYR A 467 24.89 -12.27 -15.85
N PHE A 468 25.98 -11.52 -15.63
CA PHE A 468 27.32 -11.99 -15.91
C PHE A 468 28.03 -12.73 -14.75
N PRO A 469 27.96 -12.30 -13.45
CA PRO A 469 28.62 -13.06 -12.38
C PRO A 469 27.67 -13.82 -11.45
N PHE A 470 26.39 -13.48 -11.35
CA PHE A 470 25.50 -14.02 -10.30
C PHE A 470 24.23 -14.63 -10.88
N HIS A 471 23.73 -15.68 -10.23
CA HIS A 471 22.32 -16.01 -10.25
C HIS A 471 21.71 -15.66 -8.89
N TYR A 472 20.39 -15.73 -8.80
CA TYR A 472 19.69 -15.42 -7.58
C TYR A 472 18.60 -16.41 -7.24
N ASN A 473 18.28 -16.46 -5.95
CA ASN A 473 17.14 -17.17 -5.42
C ASN A 473 16.39 -16.26 -4.44
N LEU A 474 15.07 -16.34 -4.42
CA LEU A 474 14.23 -15.60 -3.48
C LEU A 474 13.63 -16.60 -2.49
N SER A 475 13.66 -16.26 -1.20
CA SER A 475 13.00 -17.06 -0.16
C SER A 475 11.51 -17.20 -0.42
N SER A 476 10.89 -18.22 0.18
CA SER A 476 9.45 -18.50 0.01
C SER A 476 8.54 -17.37 0.50
N ASP A 477 9.00 -16.55 1.45
CA ASP A 477 8.30 -15.36 1.94
C ASP A 477 8.54 -14.12 1.08
N GLY A 478 9.38 -14.23 0.04
CA GLY A 478 9.74 -13.13 -0.86
C GLY A 478 10.65 -12.07 -0.26
N ARG A 479 11.10 -12.20 0.99
CA ARG A 479 11.80 -11.13 1.73
C ARG A 479 13.32 -11.25 1.73
N THR A 480 13.87 -12.39 1.33
CA THR A 480 15.32 -12.64 1.33
C THR A 480 15.80 -13.05 -0.05
N LEU A 481 16.68 -12.24 -0.63
CA LEU A 481 17.35 -12.51 -1.90
C LEU A 481 18.75 -13.06 -1.63
N TYR A 482 19.01 -14.23 -2.19
CA TYR A 482 20.33 -14.86 -2.21
C TYR A 482 20.98 -14.56 -3.56
N LEU A 483 22.11 -13.85 -3.56
CA LEU A 483 22.95 -13.64 -4.74
C LEU A 483 24.12 -14.62 -4.69
N ILE A 484 24.16 -15.53 -5.64
CA ILE A 484 25.12 -16.64 -5.68
C ILE A 484 25.98 -16.48 -6.93
N PRO A 485 27.32 -16.39 -6.79
CA PRO A 485 28.20 -16.35 -7.94
C PRO A 485 28.01 -17.60 -8.82
N ASN A 486 27.86 -17.41 -10.13
CA ASN A 486 27.88 -18.51 -11.11
C ASN A 486 29.28 -19.15 -11.19
N TYR A 487 30.33 -18.38 -10.89
CA TYR A 487 31.73 -18.79 -10.89
C TYR A 487 32.48 -18.11 -9.75
N ARG A 488 33.74 -18.52 -9.53
CA ARG A 488 34.64 -17.78 -8.64
C ARG A 488 34.82 -16.36 -9.18
N LEU A 489 34.57 -15.38 -8.33
CA LEU A 489 34.84 -13.98 -8.58
C LEU A 489 36.35 -13.76 -8.77
N HIS A 490 36.73 -12.67 -9.45
CA HIS A 490 38.13 -12.32 -9.64
C HIS A 490 38.77 -12.01 -8.28
N TYR A 491 39.98 -12.48 -8.04
CA TYR A 491 40.75 -12.16 -6.83
C TYR A 491 41.12 -10.66 -6.80
N ASP A 492 41.31 -10.12 -5.59
CA ASP A 492 41.74 -8.74 -5.34
C ASP A 492 40.93 -7.70 -6.14
N THR A 493 39.64 -7.97 -6.31
CA THR A 493 38.75 -7.19 -7.18
C THR A 493 37.66 -6.53 -6.36
N PHE A 494 37.50 -5.23 -6.58
CA PHE A 494 36.41 -4.45 -6.02
C PHE A 494 35.13 -4.66 -6.84
N TYR A 495 34.06 -5.05 -6.17
CA TYR A 495 32.73 -5.20 -6.72
C TYR A 495 31.77 -4.21 -6.05
N LYS A 496 30.95 -3.54 -6.86
CA LYS A 496 29.82 -2.71 -6.41
C LYS A 496 28.53 -3.29 -6.98
N ILE A 497 27.59 -3.61 -6.10
CA ILE A 497 26.26 -4.11 -6.45
C ILE A 497 25.24 -3.01 -6.19
N THR A 498 24.44 -2.69 -7.20
CA THR A 498 23.35 -1.70 -7.12
C THR A 498 22.02 -2.40 -7.37
N LEU A 499 21.10 -2.27 -6.42
CA LEU A 499 19.69 -2.63 -6.55
C LEU A 499 18.91 -1.35 -6.92
N SER A 500 18.28 -1.35 -8.09
CA SER A 500 17.61 -0.15 -8.61
C SER A 500 16.13 -0.10 -8.23
N SER A 501 15.50 1.05 -8.46
CA SER A 501 14.06 1.25 -8.27
C SER A 501 13.19 0.46 -9.24
N LYS A 502 13.76 -0.27 -10.23
CA LYS A 502 13.00 -1.19 -11.08
C LYS A 502 12.56 -2.44 -10.32
N ILE A 503 13.24 -2.76 -9.22
CA ILE A 503 12.80 -3.82 -8.32
C ILE A 503 11.53 -3.32 -7.61
N GLN A 504 10.47 -4.13 -7.64
CA GLN A 504 9.19 -3.80 -7.05
C GLN A 504 8.79 -4.85 -6.02
N ASP A 505 8.06 -4.44 -4.99
CA ASP A 505 7.37 -5.39 -4.10
C ASP A 505 6.12 -6.01 -4.76
N THR A 506 5.48 -6.94 -4.06
CA THR A 506 4.24 -7.60 -4.51
C THR A 506 3.04 -6.65 -4.63
N GLU A 507 3.12 -5.45 -4.05
CA GLU A 507 2.08 -4.43 -4.07
C GLU A 507 2.32 -3.39 -5.19
N GLY A 508 3.45 -3.47 -5.89
CA GLY A 508 3.84 -2.62 -7.01
C GLY A 508 4.68 -1.41 -6.62
N PHE A 509 5.21 -1.37 -5.39
CA PHE A 509 6.09 -0.30 -4.94
C PHE A 509 7.52 -0.53 -5.37
N SER A 510 8.11 0.50 -6.00
CA SER A 510 9.52 0.53 -6.37
C SER A 510 10.43 0.58 -5.14
N LEU A 511 11.50 -0.22 -5.16
CA LEU A 511 12.54 -0.29 -4.13
C LEU A 511 13.25 1.05 -3.96
N GLU A 512 13.48 1.46 -2.71
CA GLU A 512 14.45 2.53 -2.44
C GLU A 512 15.83 2.09 -2.94
N PRO A 513 16.42 2.78 -3.93
CA PRO A 513 17.68 2.35 -4.53
C PRO A 513 18.76 2.11 -3.47
N PHE A 514 19.40 0.95 -3.54
CA PHE A 514 20.36 0.51 -2.55
C PHE A 514 21.65 0.05 -3.22
N GLU A 515 22.79 0.42 -2.65
CA GLU A 515 24.09 -0.03 -3.12
C GLU A 515 24.95 -0.55 -1.98
N PHE A 516 25.72 -1.59 -2.26
CA PHE A 516 26.78 -2.08 -1.39
C PHE A 516 28.00 -2.48 -2.20
N SER A 517 29.14 -2.60 -1.52
CA SER A 517 30.39 -2.98 -2.17
C SER A 517 31.19 -3.95 -1.32
N PHE A 518 32.06 -4.71 -1.97
CA PHE A 518 33.00 -5.61 -1.32
C PHE A 518 34.26 -5.80 -2.16
N THR A 519 35.31 -6.31 -1.52
CA THR A 519 36.56 -6.71 -2.20
C THR A 519 36.84 -8.17 -1.92
N THR A 520 37.20 -8.92 -2.96
CA THR A 520 37.57 -10.34 -2.82
C THR A 520 38.97 -10.49 -2.24
N GLU A 521 39.25 -11.68 -1.68
CA GLU A 521 40.57 -12.06 -1.18
C GLU A 521 41.64 -11.97 -2.27
N LYS A 522 42.90 -11.83 -1.84
CA LYS A 522 44.05 -11.86 -2.74
C LYS A 522 44.28 -13.26 -3.27
N ASN A 523 44.79 -13.37 -4.49
CA ASN A 523 45.11 -14.66 -5.10
C ASN A 523 46.16 -15.39 -4.22
N PRO A 524 45.84 -16.55 -3.63
CA PRO A 524 46.76 -17.29 -2.76
C PRO A 524 47.94 -17.91 -3.53
N ASN A 525 47.86 -17.97 -4.86
CA ASN A 525 48.93 -18.42 -5.72
C ASN A 525 49.12 -17.41 -6.87
N PRO A 526 49.88 -16.32 -6.67
CA PRO A 526 50.06 -15.23 -7.64
C PRO A 526 50.89 -15.63 -8.87
N GLN A 527 50.88 -16.91 -9.27
CA GLN A 527 51.28 -17.28 -10.61
C GLN A 527 50.44 -16.46 -11.58
N LYS A 528 51.15 -15.69 -12.40
CA LYS A 528 50.64 -14.70 -13.32
C LYS A 528 49.61 -15.36 -14.25
N ASP A 529 48.32 -15.30 -13.89
CA ASP A 529 47.22 -15.77 -14.73
C ASP A 529 47.32 -15.03 -16.07
N LEU A 530 47.80 -15.74 -17.08
CA LEU A 530 48.01 -15.19 -18.41
C LEU A 530 46.80 -15.58 -19.27
N TYR A 531 45.90 -14.64 -19.42
CA TYR A 531 44.70 -14.77 -20.24
C TYR A 531 45.08 -14.72 -21.72
N ILE A 532 45.05 -15.86 -22.42
CA ILE A 532 45.27 -15.92 -23.87
C ILE A 532 43.91 -15.89 -24.56
N LYS A 533 43.72 -14.96 -25.51
CA LYS A 533 42.52 -14.90 -26.36
C LYS A 533 42.63 -15.94 -27.48
N ILE A 534 41.65 -16.84 -27.59
CA ILE A 534 41.76 -18.04 -28.44
C ILE A 534 40.57 -18.14 -29.39
N SER A 535 40.83 -18.62 -30.60
CA SER A 535 39.77 -18.97 -31.55
C SER A 535 39.47 -20.47 -31.44
N VAL A 536 38.20 -20.85 -31.30
CA VAL A 536 37.78 -22.26 -31.27
C VAL A 536 37.50 -22.75 -32.70
N MET A 537 38.02 -23.92 -33.09
CA MET A 537 37.67 -24.57 -34.36
C MET A 537 36.56 -25.61 -34.16
N SER A 538 35.51 -25.56 -34.98
CA SER A 538 34.50 -26.62 -35.08
C SER A 538 34.80 -27.59 -36.21
N TYR A 539 34.59 -28.89 -35.98
CA TYR A 539 34.61 -29.96 -36.97
C TYR A 539 33.18 -30.30 -37.40
N SER A 540 32.58 -29.48 -38.26
CA SER A 540 31.54 -29.95 -39.19
C SER A 540 31.29 -28.87 -40.24
N GLY A 541 31.52 -29.19 -41.51
CA GLY A 541 31.32 -28.29 -42.65
C GLY A 541 29.85 -27.95 -42.95
N LYS A 542 29.06 -27.58 -41.95
CA LYS A 542 27.76 -26.93 -42.08
C LYS A 542 27.72 -25.78 -41.08
N GLU A 543 27.53 -24.57 -41.60
CA GLU A 543 27.59 -23.24 -40.94
C GLU A 543 29.01 -22.62 -40.85
N PRO A 544 29.35 -21.60 -41.67
CA PRO A 544 30.55 -20.80 -41.47
C PRO A 544 30.36 -19.86 -40.26
N PHE A 545 31.39 -19.72 -39.42
CA PHE A 545 31.48 -18.72 -38.35
C PHE A 545 31.53 -17.29 -38.91
N SER A 546 30.40 -16.77 -39.36
CA SER A 546 30.24 -15.33 -39.68
C SER A 546 29.54 -14.55 -38.57
N ALA A 547 29.41 -15.09 -37.34
CA ALA A 547 28.70 -14.42 -36.25
C ALA A 547 29.37 -14.48 -34.86
N LEU A 548 30.69 -14.72 -34.76
CA LEU A 548 31.42 -14.38 -33.52
C LEU A 548 31.80 -12.91 -33.61
N ASN A 549 31.07 -12.06 -32.89
CA ASN A 549 31.47 -10.67 -32.74
C ASN A 549 32.80 -10.63 -31.97
N PHE A 550 33.67 -9.69 -32.34
CA PHE A 550 34.92 -9.40 -31.63
C PHE A 550 34.57 -9.06 -30.17
N GLY A 551 34.63 -10.04 -29.26
CA GLY A 551 34.17 -9.84 -27.88
C GLY A 551 33.95 -11.11 -27.06
N ASP A 552 33.70 -12.25 -27.71
CA ASP A 552 33.50 -13.51 -26.98
C ASP A 552 34.82 -14.02 -26.39
N ILE A 553 34.91 -14.01 -25.06
CA ILE A 553 36.12 -14.36 -24.32
C ILE A 553 36.14 -15.88 -24.13
N PHE A 554 37.07 -16.54 -24.81
CA PHE A 554 37.55 -17.86 -24.44
C PHE A 554 38.84 -17.65 -23.66
N GLU A 555 38.84 -18.02 -22.38
CA GLU A 555 40.02 -17.97 -21.53
C GLU A 555 40.60 -19.38 -21.45
N VAL A 556 41.89 -19.56 -21.71
CA VAL A 556 42.56 -20.82 -21.37
C VAL A 556 43.78 -20.54 -20.53
N ILE A 557 43.86 -21.26 -19.42
CA ILE A 557 44.95 -21.19 -18.46
C ILE A 557 45.94 -22.33 -18.78
N PRO A 558 47.21 -22.06 -19.09
CA PRO A 558 48.23 -23.10 -19.25
C PRO A 558 48.43 -23.80 -17.90
N THR A 559 48.40 -25.14 -17.88
CA THR A 559 48.44 -25.87 -16.60
C THR A 559 49.85 -26.25 -16.14
N ASP A 560 50.88 -26.16 -16.99
CA ASP A 560 52.12 -26.93 -16.73
C ASP A 560 53.47 -26.26 -17.06
N ILE A 561 53.55 -25.05 -17.62
CA ILE A 561 54.86 -24.43 -17.95
C ILE A 561 54.91 -22.89 -17.83
N PRO A 562 56.08 -22.30 -17.47
CA PRO A 562 56.32 -20.85 -17.50
C PRO A 562 56.24 -20.26 -18.92
N TRP A 563 55.82 -18.99 -19.06
CA TRP A 563 55.61 -18.34 -20.37
C TRP A 563 56.83 -18.36 -21.32
N SER A 564 58.04 -18.21 -20.78
CA SER A 564 59.28 -18.29 -21.57
C SER A 564 59.48 -19.63 -22.26
N GLU A 565 58.89 -20.69 -21.70
CA GLU A 565 58.91 -22.04 -22.26
C GLU A 565 57.63 -22.34 -23.06
N TYR A 566 56.56 -21.58 -22.84
CA TYR A 566 55.27 -21.76 -23.51
C TYR A 566 55.33 -21.49 -25.02
N GLU A 567 55.89 -20.34 -25.45
CA GLU A 567 56.04 -20.05 -26.89
C GLU A 567 56.97 -21.04 -27.59
N LYS A 568 57.98 -21.51 -26.87
CA LYS A 568 58.92 -22.52 -27.35
C LYS A 568 58.23 -23.89 -27.48
N SER A 569 57.48 -24.31 -26.46
CA SER A 569 56.76 -25.59 -26.43
C SER A 569 55.62 -25.64 -27.45
N LEU A 570 54.93 -24.54 -27.70
CA LEU A 570 53.92 -24.44 -28.77
C LEU A 570 54.53 -24.64 -30.17
N ARG A 571 55.74 -24.11 -30.40
CA ARG A 571 56.44 -24.24 -31.69
C ARG A 571 57.12 -25.59 -31.86
N GLU A 572 57.64 -26.18 -30.77
CA GLU A 572 58.45 -27.40 -30.82
C GLU A 572 57.66 -28.68 -30.57
N GLN A 573 56.60 -28.65 -29.74
CA GLN A 573 55.86 -29.84 -29.29
C GLN A 573 54.44 -29.94 -29.85
N GLY A 574 54.01 -28.95 -30.65
CA GLY A 574 52.70 -28.98 -31.32
C GLY A 574 51.49 -28.76 -30.40
N GLY A 575 51.70 -28.40 -29.13
CA GLY A 575 50.66 -27.96 -28.21
C GLY A 575 51.09 -27.94 -26.74
N VAL A 576 50.30 -27.30 -25.88
CA VAL A 576 50.48 -27.23 -24.42
C VAL A 576 49.13 -27.53 -23.76
N GLN A 577 49.12 -28.24 -22.61
CA GLN A 577 47.87 -28.44 -21.88
C GLN A 577 47.37 -27.12 -21.30
N GLY A 578 46.05 -26.93 -21.38
CA GLY A 578 45.38 -25.81 -20.77
C GLY A 578 43.95 -26.15 -20.37
N LEU A 579 43.38 -25.30 -19.52
CA LEU A 579 42.02 -25.41 -19.02
C LEU A 579 41.14 -24.33 -19.66
N MET A 580 40.09 -24.71 -20.39
CA MET A 580 39.18 -23.76 -21.02
C MET A 580 38.14 -23.23 -20.06
N ARG A 581 37.88 -21.93 -20.14
CA ARG A 581 36.77 -21.24 -19.50
C ARG A 581 36.00 -20.46 -20.55
N THR A 582 34.70 -20.67 -20.60
CA THR A 582 33.82 -20.01 -21.56
C THR A 582 32.45 -19.78 -20.96
N THR A 583 31.82 -18.68 -21.37
CA THR A 583 30.45 -18.30 -21.00
C THR A 583 29.50 -18.34 -22.21
N HIS A 584 29.94 -18.92 -23.33
CA HIS A 584 29.15 -18.98 -24.55
C HIS A 584 28.18 -20.18 -24.46
N PRO A 585 26.85 -20.01 -24.57
CA PRO A 585 25.86 -21.08 -24.35
C PRO A 585 26.10 -22.34 -25.20
N ASN A 586 26.58 -22.15 -26.43
CA ASN A 586 26.90 -23.27 -27.34
C ASN A 586 28.19 -24.04 -26.99
N PHE A 587 28.99 -23.54 -26.05
CA PHE A 587 30.29 -24.13 -25.66
C PHE A 587 30.39 -24.41 -24.15
N ASP A 588 29.32 -24.21 -23.38
CA ASP A 588 29.28 -24.42 -21.92
C ASP A 588 29.66 -25.85 -21.51
N CYS A 589 29.37 -26.84 -22.35
CA CYS A 589 29.80 -28.22 -22.12
C CYS A 589 31.32 -28.43 -22.11
N TYR A 590 32.10 -27.44 -22.57
CA TYR A 590 33.56 -27.43 -22.55
C TYR A 590 34.14 -26.51 -21.46
N ASN A 591 33.30 -25.92 -20.60
CA ASN A 591 33.75 -25.08 -19.50
C ASN A 591 34.48 -25.92 -18.44
N GLU A 592 35.62 -25.41 -17.98
CA GLU A 592 36.62 -26.11 -17.16
C GLU A 592 37.17 -27.40 -17.80
N GLU A 593 37.01 -27.59 -19.11
CA GLU A 593 37.56 -28.77 -19.76
C GLU A 593 39.07 -28.60 -19.97
N LYS A 594 39.83 -29.65 -19.64
CA LYS A 594 41.24 -29.73 -20.02
C LYS A 594 41.35 -30.02 -21.52
N GLY A 595 42.33 -29.41 -22.15
CA GLY A 595 42.57 -29.54 -23.58
C GLY A 595 43.98 -29.16 -23.96
N PHE A 596 44.25 -29.16 -25.25
CA PHE A 596 45.52 -28.72 -25.83
C PHE A 596 45.36 -27.38 -26.52
N ILE A 597 46.17 -26.40 -26.12
CA ILE A 597 46.36 -25.15 -26.83
C ILE A 597 47.45 -25.37 -27.89
N PHE A 598 47.21 -24.96 -29.12
CA PHE A 598 48.19 -25.04 -30.20
C PHE A 598 48.07 -23.83 -31.13
N THR A 599 49.07 -23.63 -31.99
CA THR A 599 49.09 -22.52 -32.94
C THR A 599 49.00 -23.01 -34.38
N LEU A 600 48.15 -22.37 -35.19
CA LEU A 600 48.07 -22.57 -36.63
C LEU A 600 47.97 -21.19 -37.30
N ASN A 601 48.80 -20.92 -38.32
CA ASN A 601 48.84 -19.62 -39.04
C ASN A 601 48.92 -18.39 -38.10
N ASN A 602 49.78 -18.44 -37.07
CA ASN A 602 49.94 -17.41 -36.04
C ASN A 602 48.69 -17.11 -35.20
N LYS A 603 47.69 -18.01 -35.17
CA LYS A 603 46.53 -17.93 -34.29
C LYS A 603 46.54 -19.06 -33.29
N PHE A 604 46.09 -18.78 -32.06
CA PHE A 604 45.93 -19.78 -31.01
C PHE A 604 44.59 -20.49 -31.14
N TYR A 605 44.61 -21.81 -30.93
CA TYR A 605 43.47 -22.70 -30.95
C TYR A 605 43.46 -23.57 -29.70
N PHE A 606 42.26 -23.91 -29.21
CA PHE A 606 42.06 -24.83 -28.10
C PHE A 606 41.32 -26.08 -28.59
N ARG A 607 41.82 -27.26 -28.21
CA ARG A 607 41.16 -28.55 -28.45
C ARG A 607 40.83 -29.21 -27.11
N PRO A 608 39.55 -29.37 -26.76
CA PRO A 608 39.12 -30.12 -25.58
C PRO A 608 39.55 -31.60 -25.66
N LEU A 609 39.90 -32.22 -24.53
CA LEU A 609 40.29 -33.64 -24.46
C LEU A 609 39.12 -34.60 -24.78
N SER A 610 37.88 -34.16 -24.59
CA SER A 610 36.65 -34.91 -24.86
C SER A 610 36.44 -35.22 -26.35
N LEU A 611 37.14 -34.51 -27.26
CA LEU A 611 37.07 -34.71 -28.71
C LEU A 611 38.13 -35.72 -29.22
N GLN A 612 37.70 -36.98 -29.41
CA GLN A 612 38.59 -38.12 -29.68
C GLN A 612 39.00 -38.43 -31.15
N LYS A 613 38.59 -37.70 -32.21
CA LYS A 613 39.03 -38.05 -33.59
C LYS A 613 39.55 -36.87 -34.42
N LEU A 614 40.81 -37.00 -34.86
CA LEU A 614 41.47 -36.19 -35.88
C LEU A 614 41.34 -36.90 -37.24
N VAL A 615 40.90 -36.20 -38.28
CA VAL A 615 41.20 -36.60 -39.67
C VAL A 615 41.79 -35.40 -40.40
N LEU A 616 43.06 -35.56 -40.78
CA LEU A 616 43.83 -34.67 -41.63
C LEU A 616 43.24 -34.70 -43.05
N ILE A 617 42.85 -33.56 -43.61
CA ILE A 617 42.64 -33.44 -45.06
C ILE A 617 43.29 -32.13 -45.51
N LYS A 618 44.12 -32.26 -46.56
CA LYS A 618 45.07 -31.29 -47.13
C LYS A 618 44.59 -29.84 -47.24
#